data_AF-T2JCA7-F1
#
_entry.id   AF-T2JCA7-F1
#
_cell.length_a   1.000
_cell.length_b   1.000
_cell.length_c   1.000
_cell.angle_alpha   90.00
_cell.angle_beta   90.00
_cell.angle_gamma   90.00
#
_symmetry.space_group_name_H-M   'P 1'
#
loop_
_entity.id
_entity.type
_entity.pdbx_description
1 polymer ?
#
loop_
_entity_poly.entity_id
_entity_poly.type
_entity_poly.pdbx_seq_one_letter_code
_entity_poly.pdbx_strand_id
1 'polypeptide(L)' 'MEGKYPILGTDVWEHAYYLNYKNSRGSYVDAWWNTINWDEVNARFKESQTV' A
#
# COMPACT_ATOMS: atom_id res chain seq x y z
N MET A 1 10.06 12.99 17.08
CA MET A 1 9.42 12.32 15.93
C MET A 1 8.02 11.94 16.39
N GLU A 2 6.96 12.39 15.71
CA GLU A 2 5.60 11.93 15.98
C GLU A 2 5.56 10.41 15.72
N GLY A 3 5.28 9.61 16.75
CA GLY A 3 5.23 8.14 16.67
C GLY A 3 4.09 7.68 15.77
N LYS A 4 4.31 7.68 14.45
CA LYS A 4 3.37 7.17 13.47
C LYS A 4 3.70 5.72 13.15
N TYR A 5 2.67 4.88 13.15
CA TYR A 5 2.78 3.46 12.85
C TYR A 5 2.10 3.19 11.49
N PRO A 6 2.86 3.05 10.39
CA PRO A 6 2.29 2.89 9.05
C PRO A 6 1.60 1.52 8.91
N ILE A 7 0.34 1.53 8.49
CA ILE A 7 -0.48 0.32 8.37
C ILE A 7 -0.47 -0.25 6.95
N LEU A 8 -0.54 0.62 5.95
CA LEU A 8 -0.60 0.27 4.54
C LEU A 8 0.06 1.39 3.73
N GLY A 9 0.81 1.01 2.69
CA GLY A 9 1.41 1.94 1.75
C GLY A 9 1.43 1.36 0.35
N THR A 10 1.43 2.24 -0.65
CA THR A 10 1.56 1.90 -2.06
C THR A 10 2.70 2.69 -2.67
N ASP A 11 3.59 2.01 -3.40
CA ASP A 11 4.67 2.68 -4.14
C ASP A 11 4.10 3.21 -5.46
N VAL A 12 4.12 4.53 -5.62
CA VAL A 12 3.64 5.25 -6.81
C VAL A 12 4.78 5.83 -7.65
N TRP A 13 6.01 5.39 -7.44
CA TRP A 13 7.12 5.68 -8.33
C TRP A 13 6.96 4.93 -9.65
N GLU A 14 7.39 5.56 -10.75
CA GLU A 14 7.22 4.98 -12.09
C GLU A 14 7.85 3.58 -12.20
N HIS A 15 8.98 3.33 -11.53
CA HIS A 15 9.61 1.99 -11.52
C HIS A 15 8.69 0.88 -11.01
N ALA A 16 7.68 1.19 -10.19
CA ALA A 16 6.81 0.19 -9.59
C ALA A 16 5.74 -0.31 -10.58
N TYR A 17 5.39 0.50 -11.58
CA TYR A 17 4.24 0.21 -12.46
C TYR A 17 4.46 0.43 -13.95
N TYR A 18 5.51 1.15 -14.38
CA TYR A 18 5.63 1.62 -15.77
C TYR A 18 5.75 0.49 -16.80
N LEU A 19 6.35 -0.65 -16.44
CA LEU A 19 6.46 -1.78 -17.36
C LEU A 19 5.07 -2.32 -17.76
N ASN A 20 4.15 -2.42 -16.80
CA ASN A 20 2.81 -3.00 -17.00
C ASN A 20 1.74 -1.96 -17.34
N TYR A 21 1.83 -0.75 -16.79
CA TYR A 21 0.78 0.28 -16.87
C TYR A 21 1.23 1.58 -17.54
N LYS A 22 2.50 1.70 -17.94
CA LYS A 22 3.10 2.88 -18.58
C LYS A 22 2.79 4.15 -17.77
N ASN A 23 2.24 5.19 -18.40
CA ASN A 23 1.84 6.45 -17.76
C ASN A 23 0.52 6.36 -16.98
N SER A 24 -0.17 5.21 -17.01
CA SER A 24 -1.47 5.05 -16.35
C SER A 24 -1.33 4.61 -14.89
N ARG A 25 -0.93 5.55 -14.02
CA ARG A 25 -0.89 5.32 -12.56
C ARG A 25 -2.23 4.90 -11.99
N GLY A 26 -3.34 5.42 -12.53
CA GLY A 26 -4.70 5.08 -12.06
C GLY A 26 -4.99 3.58 -12.19
N SER A 27 -4.73 3.01 -13.37
CA SER A 27 -4.96 1.58 -13.62
C SER A 27 -4.10 0.69 -12.72
N TYR A 28 -2.88 1.12 -12.40
CA TYR A 28 -2.03 0.43 -11.44
C TYR A 28 -2.63 0.42 -10.03
N VAL A 29 -3.10 1.56 -9.53
CA VAL A 29 -3.71 1.66 -8.20
C VAL A 29 -5.01 0.86 -8.13
N ASP A 30 -5.84 0.88 -9.18
CA ASP A 30 -7.07 0.10 -9.27
C ASP A 30 -6.79 -1.41 -9.22
N ALA A 31 -5.74 -1.88 -9.92
CA ALA A 31 -5.32 -3.27 -9.86
C ALA A 31 -4.70 -3.62 -8.50
N TRP A 32 -3.89 -2.72 -7.93
CA TRP A 32 -3.20 -2.92 -6.66
C TRP A 32 -4.17 -3.21 -5.51
N TRP A 33 -5.34 -2.55 -5.46
CA TRP A 33 -6.38 -2.83 -4.45
C TRP A 33 -6.81 -4.30 -4.38
N ASN A 34 -6.77 -5.02 -5.52
CA ASN A 34 -7.14 -6.43 -5.59
C ASN A 34 -6.03 -7.38 -5.09
N THR A 35 -4.83 -6.85 -4.79
CA THR A 35 -3.65 -7.65 -4.39
C THR A 35 -3.29 -7.52 -2.92
N ILE A 36 -4.04 -6.70 -2.17
CA ILE A 36 -3.73 -6.40 -0.77
C ILE A 36 -4.03 -7.61 0.12
N ASN A 37 -3.06 -7.95 0.97
CA ASN A 37 -3.27 -8.88 2.07
C ASN A 37 -3.96 -8.14 3.24
N TRP A 38 -5.28 -8.24 3.32
CA TRP A 38 -6.07 -7.57 4.35
C TRP A 38 -5.89 -8.15 5.75
N ASP A 39 -5.53 -9.43 5.89
CA ASP A 39 -5.28 -10.04 7.19
C ASP A 39 -4.05 -9.41 7.87
N GLU A 40 -2.99 -9.17 7.08
CA GLU A 40 -1.78 -8.47 7.54
C GLU A 40 -2.07 -7.00 7.90
N VAL A 41 -2.83 -6.30 7.06
CA VAL A 41 -3.26 -4.91 7.33
C VAL A 41 -4.01 -4.83 8.66
N ASN A 42 -4.92 -5.76 8.91
CA ASN A 42 -5.67 -5.85 10.16
C ASN A 42 -4.77 -6.19 11.36
N ALA A 43 -3.78 -7.07 11.19
CA ALA A 43 -2.82 -7.40 12.24
C ALA A 43 -1.99 -6.18 12.65
N ARG A 44 -1.44 -5.45 11.68
CA ARG A 44 -0.69 -4.19 11.91
C ARG A 44 -1.54 -3.12 12.58
N PHE A 45 -2.80 -3.00 12.19
CA PHE A 45 -3.72 -2.05 12.81
C PHE A 45 -3.94 -2.37 14.29
N LYS A 46 -4.14 -3.64 14.64
CA LYS A 46 -4.27 -4.07 16.05
C LYS A 46 -2.98 -3.80 16.84
N GLU A 47 -1.82 -4.10 16.27
CA GLU A 47 -0.54 -3.84 16.91
C GLU A 47 -0.34 -2.34 17.18
N SER A 48 -0.73 -1.49 16.23
CA SER A 48 -0.63 -0.03 16.36
C SER A 48 -1.47 0.58 17.49
N GLN A 49 -2.47 -0.14 18.01
CA GLN A 49 -3.28 0.28 19.15
C GLN A 49 -2.66 -0.07 20.50
N THR A 50 -1.64 -0.94 20.50
CA THR A 50 -0.98 -1.44 21.71
C THR A 50 0.31 -0.66 22.02
N VAL A 51 0.77 0.16 21.07
CA VAL A 51 2.01 0.96 21.16
C VAL A 51 1.77 2.41 21.59
#